data_AF-A0A521NNH0-F1
#
_entry.id   AF-A0A521NNH0-F1
#
_cell.length_a   1.000
_cell.length_b   1.000
_cell.length_c   1.000
_cell.angle_alpha   90.00
_cell.angle_beta   90.00
_cell.angle_gamma   90.00
#
_symmetry.space_group_name_H-M   'P 1'
#
loop_
_entity.id
_entity.type
_entity.pdbx_description
1 polymer ?
#
loop_
_entity_poly.entity_id
_entity_poly.type
_entity_poly.pdbx_seq_one_letter_code
_entity_poly.pdbx_strand_id
1 'polypeptide(L)'
;IVQRGPYSISRNPLYVFSFMGAFGMGALTGSLTIAMLFLLIAVVVFTATVKREEAWLSEAFGPDYAAYMARTPRFWPDPSKWRDQDTLEVRPIFFLRTLRDGAVMALAYPLFESLEYVQDIGWVRVILALP
;
A
#
# COMPACT_ATOMS: atom_id res chain seq x y z
N ILE A 1 -5.33 -9.76 18.59
CA ILE A 1 -4.98 -8.66 17.64
C ILE A 1 -3.47 -8.62 17.38
N VAL A 2 -3.05 -8.45 16.12
CA VAL A 2 -1.63 -8.25 15.78
C VAL A 2 -1.28 -6.78 15.98
N GLN A 3 -0.29 -6.50 16.82
CA GLN A 3 0.02 -5.13 17.30
C GLN A 3 1.53 -4.85 17.42
N ARG A 4 2.36 -5.76 16.87
CA ARG A 4 3.83 -5.68 16.89
C ARG A 4 4.39 -5.58 15.46
N GLY A 5 5.64 -5.17 15.34
CA GLY A 5 6.29 -4.88 14.06
C GLY A 5 5.63 -3.68 13.37
N PRO A 6 5.37 -3.74 12.05
CA PRO A 6 4.73 -2.63 11.32
C PRO A 6 3.36 -2.21 11.87
N TYR A 7 2.63 -3.14 12.50
CA TYR A 7 1.34 -2.83 13.12
C TYR A 7 1.47 -2.01 14.42
N SER A 8 2.66 -1.87 14.99
CA SER A 8 2.85 -1.01 16.17
C SER A 8 2.95 0.47 15.79
N ILE A 9 3.47 0.77 14.60
CA ILE A 9 3.69 2.13 14.09
C ILE A 9 2.48 2.69 13.32
N SER A 10 1.65 1.83 12.74
CA SER A 10 0.39 2.18 12.05
C SER A 10 -0.58 1.02 12.17
N ARG A 11 -1.89 1.30 12.27
CA ARG A 11 -2.90 0.24 12.31
C ARG A 11 -3.05 -0.48 10.98
N ASN A 12 -2.74 0.23 9.90
CA ASN A 12 -3.01 -0.18 8.53
C ASN A 12 -1.75 0.00 7.65
N PRO A 13 -0.58 -0.56 8.04
CA PRO A 13 0.69 -0.28 7.38
C PRO A 13 0.68 -0.75 5.92
N LEU A 14 0.00 -1.87 5.63
CA LEU A 14 -0.16 -2.38 4.27
C LEU A 14 -0.83 -1.36 3.33
N TYR A 15 -1.86 -0.68 3.81
CA TYR A 15 -2.56 0.33 3.01
C TYR A 15 -1.71 1.59 2.76
N VAL A 16 -0.80 1.94 3.68
CA VAL A 16 0.20 3.01 3.44
C VAL A 16 1.09 2.65 2.25
N PHE A 17 1.59 1.41 2.21
CA PHE A 17 2.36 0.93 1.06
C PHE A 17 1.53 0.85 -0.21
N SER A 18 0.24 0.49 -0.12
CA SER A 18 -0.67 0.54 -1.26
C SER A 18 -0.86 1.96 -1.81
N PHE A 19 -0.93 2.99 -0.96
CA PHE A 19 -0.98 4.39 -1.40
C PHE A 19 0.30 4.80 -2.13
N MET A 20 1.46 4.43 -1.57
CA MET A 20 2.76 4.68 -2.21
C MET A 20 2.87 3.95 -3.55
N GLY A 21 2.42 2.70 -3.63
CA GLY A 21 2.40 1.90 -4.86
C GLY A 21 1.47 2.47 -5.92
N ALA A 22 0.26 2.91 -5.54
CA ALA A 22 -0.68 3.54 -6.47
C ALA A 22 -0.14 4.86 -7.02
N PHE A 23 0.43 5.71 -6.15
CA PHE A 23 1.10 6.94 -6.57
C PHE A 23 2.28 6.64 -7.50
N GLY A 24 3.14 5.69 -7.15
CA GLY A 24 4.29 5.27 -7.95
C GLY A 24 3.87 4.76 -9.33
N MET A 25 2.83 3.93 -9.42
CA MET A 25 2.29 3.46 -10.70
C MET A 25 1.77 4.59 -11.57
N GLY A 26 1.08 5.58 -11.01
CA GLY A 26 0.66 6.74 -11.78
C GLY A 26 1.83 7.67 -12.15
N ALA A 27 2.86 7.76 -11.32
CA ALA A 27 4.06 8.55 -11.62
C ALA A 27 4.91 7.95 -12.75
N LEU A 28 4.85 6.61 -12.95
CA LEU A 28 5.50 5.94 -14.07
C LEU A 28 4.96 6.38 -15.43
N THR A 29 3.81 7.04 -15.51
CA THR A 29 3.29 7.59 -16.77
C THR A 29 3.87 8.97 -17.09
N GLY A 30 4.78 9.50 -16.27
CA GLY A 30 5.33 10.86 -16.41
C GLY A 30 4.35 12.00 -16.11
N SER A 31 3.12 11.72 -15.64
CA SER A 31 2.09 12.73 -15.36
C SER A 31 1.81 12.81 -13.87
N LEU A 32 1.99 14.01 -13.29
CA LEU A 32 1.66 14.25 -11.89
C LEU A 32 0.14 14.14 -11.66
N THR A 33 -0.65 14.54 -12.65
CA THR A 33 -2.11 14.45 -12.61
C THR A 33 -2.57 12.99 -12.47
N ILE A 34 -2.00 12.07 -13.26
CA ILE A 34 -2.33 10.63 -13.19
C ILE A 34 -1.86 10.05 -11.84
N ALA A 35 -0.66 10.40 -11.38
CA ALA A 35 -0.16 9.98 -10.07
C ALA A 35 -1.09 10.39 -8.91
N MET A 36 -1.54 11.65 -8.92
CA MET A 36 -2.47 12.17 -7.90
C MET A 36 -3.86 11.55 -8.01
N LEU A 37 -4.34 11.29 -9.22
CA LEU A 37 -5.62 10.61 -9.43
C LEU A 37 -5.59 9.18 -8.86
N PHE A 38 -4.53 8.42 -9.14
CA PHE A 38 -4.36 7.06 -8.64
C PHE A 38 -4.26 7.05 -7.11
N LEU A 39 -3.50 7.98 -6.54
CA LEU A 39 -3.43 8.17 -5.09
C LEU A 39 -4.80 8.48 -4.49
N LEU A 40 -5.56 9.41 -5.09
CA LEU A 40 -6.89 9.79 -4.61
C LEU A 40 -7.85 8.60 -4.64
N ILE A 41 -7.89 7.86 -5.75
CA ILE A 41 -8.71 6.65 -5.89
C ILE A 41 -8.33 5.64 -4.81
N ALA A 42 -7.04 5.37 -4.63
CA ALA A 42 -6.55 4.45 -3.62
C ALA A 42 -6.98 4.88 -2.22
N VAL A 43 -6.81 6.17 -1.87
CA VAL A 43 -7.22 6.73 -0.57
C VAL A 43 -8.72 6.54 -0.34
N VAL A 44 -9.57 6.84 -1.33
CA VAL A 44 -11.02 6.70 -1.20
C VAL A 44 -11.41 5.23 -0.97
N VAL A 45 -10.93 4.34 -1.83
CA VAL A 45 -11.27 2.90 -1.79
C VAL A 45 -10.78 2.28 -0.49
N PHE A 46 -9.50 2.44 -0.17
CA PHE A 46 -8.93 1.79 1.01
C PHE A 46 -9.37 2.41 2.32
N THR A 47 -9.69 3.71 2.36
CA THR A 47 -10.27 4.30 3.58
C THR A 47 -11.66 3.70 3.87
N ALA A 48 -12.46 3.44 2.84
CA ALA A 48 -13.75 2.77 3.03
C ALA A 48 -13.56 1.34 3.55
N THR A 49 -12.64 0.57 2.96
CA THR A 49 -12.31 -0.78 3.42
C THR A 49 -11.79 -0.80 4.86
N VAL A 50 -10.83 0.06 5.19
CA VAL A 50 -10.27 0.16 6.54
C VAL A 50 -11.36 0.47 7.56
N LYS A 51 -12.26 1.44 7.29
CA LYS A 51 -13.36 1.73 8.22
C LYS A 51 -14.24 0.50 8.51
N ARG A 52 -14.51 -0.31 7.50
CA ARG A 52 -15.29 -1.54 7.64
C ARG A 52 -14.55 -2.61 8.43
N GLU A 53 -13.26 -2.78 8.17
CA GLU A 53 -12.39 -3.69 8.93
C GLU A 53 -12.26 -3.26 10.39
N GLU A 54 -12.06 -1.97 10.66
CA GLU A 54 -11.96 -1.47 12.04
C GLU A 54 -13.27 -1.63 12.81
N ALA A 55 -14.44 -1.46 12.15
CA ALA A 55 -15.73 -1.72 12.75
C ALA A 55 -15.87 -3.20 13.14
N TRP A 56 -15.56 -4.11 12.20
CA TRP A 56 -15.59 -5.55 12.45
C TRP A 56 -14.61 -5.98 13.55
N LEU A 57 -13.39 -5.42 13.56
CA LEU A 57 -12.39 -5.68 14.60
C LEU A 57 -12.82 -5.14 15.97
N SER A 58 -13.50 -3.99 16.00
CA SER A 58 -14.05 -3.42 17.23
C SER A 58 -15.14 -4.33 17.81
N GLU A 59 -15.99 -4.89 16.97
CA GLU A 59 -17.01 -5.87 17.39
C GLU A 59 -16.38 -7.19 17.86
N ALA A 60 -15.38 -7.70 17.14
CA ALA A 60 -14.76 -8.99 17.43
C ALA A 60 -13.84 -8.99 18.66
N PHE A 61 -13.12 -7.88 18.90
CA PHE A 61 -12.08 -7.80 19.93
C PHE A 61 -12.37 -6.76 21.03
N GLY A 62 -13.39 -5.91 20.85
CA GLY A 62 -13.90 -5.01 21.89
C GLY A 62 -12.84 -4.15 22.58
N PRO A 63 -12.68 -4.22 23.91
CA PRO A 63 -11.78 -3.36 24.68
C PRO A 63 -10.31 -3.42 24.25
N ASP A 64 -9.82 -4.60 23.86
CA ASP A 64 -8.42 -4.79 23.47
C ASP A 64 -8.09 -4.00 22.19
N TYR A 65 -9.04 -3.97 21.25
CA TYR A 65 -8.90 -3.21 20.02
C TYR A 65 -9.06 -1.71 20.25
N ALA A 66 -9.96 -1.29 21.14
CA ALA A 66 -10.08 0.11 21.53
C ALA A 66 -8.77 0.64 22.16
N ALA A 67 -8.13 -0.13 23.05
CA ALA A 67 -6.83 0.19 23.62
C ALA A 67 -5.72 0.26 22.56
N TYR A 68 -5.84 -0.52 21.47
CA TYR A 68 -4.92 -0.47 20.33
C TYR A 68 -5.12 0.76 19.45
N MET A 69 -6.37 1.10 19.14
CA MET A 69 -6.69 2.31 18.37
C MET A 69 -6.23 3.58 19.07
N ALA A 70 -6.27 3.63 20.40
CA ALA A 70 -5.86 4.79 21.19
C ALA A 70 -4.35 5.07 21.11
N ARG A 71 -3.51 4.04 20.97
CA ARG A 71 -2.04 4.19 20.97
C ARG A 71 -1.44 4.25 19.57
N THR A 72 -2.07 3.62 18.58
CA THR A 72 -1.50 3.46 17.23
C THR A 72 -2.28 4.30 16.20
N PRO A 73 -1.59 5.16 15.41
CA PRO A 73 -2.23 5.98 14.38
C PRO A 73 -2.85 5.11 13.27
N ARG A 74 -3.86 5.63 12.57
CA ARG A 74 -4.59 4.84 11.55
C ARG A 74 -3.75 4.61 10.28
N PHE A 75 -3.17 5.67 9.72
CA PHE A 75 -2.45 5.64 8.45
C PHE A 75 -1.03 6.17 8.59
N TRP A 76 -0.85 7.39 9.11
CA TRP A 76 0.47 8.01 9.22
C TRP A 76 1.37 7.21 10.18
N PRO A 77 2.42 6.52 9.68
CA PRO A 77 3.25 5.68 10.51
C PRO A 77 4.05 6.56 11.48
N ASP A 78 4.13 6.13 12.73
CA ASP A 78 4.95 6.75 13.76
C ASP A 78 6.09 5.79 14.14
N PRO A 79 7.29 5.95 13.55
CA PRO A 79 8.42 5.05 13.78
C PRO A 79 8.85 4.96 15.24
N SER A 80 8.58 6.00 16.05
CA SER A 80 8.91 6.00 17.48
C SER A 80 8.14 4.94 18.28
N LYS A 81 7.02 4.44 17.72
CA LYS A 81 6.17 3.41 18.32
C LYS A 81 6.56 2.00 17.89
N TRP A 82 7.70 1.81 17.24
CA TRP A 82 8.16 0.48 16.83
C TRP A 82 8.32 -0.44 18.06
N ARG A 83 7.62 -1.56 18.05
CA ARG A 83 7.66 -2.58 19.10
C ARG A 83 7.60 -3.94 18.45
N ASP A 84 8.67 -4.71 18.59
CA ASP A 84 8.76 -6.05 18.02
C ASP A 84 9.01 -7.11 19.09
N GLN A 85 9.15 -8.36 18.67
CA GLN A 85 9.64 -9.46 19.50
C GLN A 85 11.13 -9.68 19.22
N ASP A 86 11.89 -10.11 20.21
CA ASP A 86 13.33 -10.41 20.04
C ASP A 86 13.57 -11.56 19.06
N THR A 87 12.62 -12.49 18.96
CA THR A 87 12.63 -13.61 18.02
C THR A 87 11.31 -13.67 17.27
N LEU A 88 11.40 -13.81 15.94
CA LEU A 88 10.25 -13.93 15.06
C LEU A 88 10.28 -15.32 14.40
N GLU A 89 9.31 -16.16 14.74
CA GLU A 89 9.13 -17.46 14.10
C GLU A 89 8.38 -17.27 12.77
N VAL A 90 9.09 -17.45 11.67
CA VAL A 90 8.52 -17.29 10.32
C VAL A 90 8.59 -18.62 9.58
N ARG A 91 7.51 -18.96 8.89
CA ARG A 91 7.51 -20.06 7.93
C ARG A 91 8.12 -19.57 6.62
N PRO A 92 9.30 -20.05 6.20
CA PRO A 92 10.04 -19.46 5.08
C PRO A 92 9.27 -19.47 3.75
N ILE A 93 8.44 -20.49 3.53
CA ILE A 93 7.64 -20.60 2.31
C ILE A 93 6.68 -19.42 2.11
N PHE A 94 6.04 -18.94 3.18
CA PHE A 94 5.13 -17.80 3.08
C PHE A 94 5.92 -16.51 2.88
N PHE A 95 7.06 -16.38 3.56
CA PHE A 95 7.93 -15.22 3.40
C PHE A 95 8.44 -15.07 1.96
N LEU A 96 8.99 -16.14 1.38
CA LEU A 96 9.47 -16.13 -0.01
C LEU A 96 8.33 -15.91 -1.01
N ARG A 97 7.14 -16.44 -0.73
CA ARG A 97 5.95 -16.19 -1.54
C ARG A 97 5.57 -14.71 -1.50
N THR A 98 5.53 -14.08 -0.32
CA THR A 98 5.25 -12.64 -0.19
C THR A 98 6.29 -11.79 -0.94
N LEU A 99 7.57 -12.14 -0.84
CA LEU A 99 8.62 -11.46 -1.61
C LEU A 99 8.42 -11.62 -3.12
N ARG A 100 8.08 -12.82 -3.59
CA ARG A 100 7.80 -13.09 -5.01
C ARG A 100 6.57 -12.33 -5.50
N ASP A 101 5.49 -12.32 -4.71
CA ASP A 101 4.25 -11.61 -5.05
C ASP A 101 4.54 -10.10 -5.15
N GLY A 102 5.36 -9.55 -4.25
CA GLY A 102 5.83 -8.16 -4.31
C GLY A 102 6.77 -7.88 -5.49
N ALA A 103 7.59 -8.85 -5.91
CA ALA A 103 8.51 -8.68 -7.04
C ALA A 103 7.79 -8.42 -8.37
N VAL A 104 6.52 -8.81 -8.49
CA VAL A 104 5.69 -8.47 -9.66
C VAL A 104 5.57 -6.95 -9.84
N MET A 105 5.58 -6.17 -8.76
CA MET A 105 5.56 -4.71 -8.85
C MET A 105 6.81 -4.14 -9.54
N ALA A 106 7.97 -4.82 -9.47
CA ALA A 106 9.17 -4.40 -10.17
C ALA A 106 9.04 -4.55 -11.70
N LEU A 107 8.14 -5.43 -12.18
CA LEU A 107 7.82 -5.56 -13.60
C LEU A 107 7.00 -4.39 -14.14
N ALA A 108 6.44 -3.53 -13.28
CA ALA A 108 5.71 -2.35 -13.72
C ALA A 108 6.60 -1.42 -14.54
N TYR A 109 7.84 -1.15 -14.10
CA TYR A 109 8.76 -0.27 -14.81
C TYR A 109 9.05 -0.70 -16.26
N PRO A 110 9.58 -1.91 -16.54
CA PRO A 110 9.85 -2.33 -17.91
C PRO A 110 8.56 -2.43 -18.76
N LEU A 111 7.41 -2.73 -18.13
CA LEU A 111 6.13 -2.68 -18.81
C LEU A 111 5.79 -1.27 -19.28
N PHE A 112 5.89 -0.26 -18.40
CA PHE A 112 5.63 1.14 -18.76
C PHE A 112 6.62 1.67 -19.81
N GLU A 113 7.91 1.38 -19.65
CA GLU A 113 8.94 1.73 -20.64
C GLU A 113 8.67 1.09 -22.01
N SER A 114 8.24 -0.18 -22.03
CA SER A 114 7.86 -0.84 -23.28
C SER A 114 6.63 -0.20 -23.95
N LEU A 115 5.68 0.30 -23.15
CA LEU A 115 4.50 1.00 -23.66
C LEU A 115 4.87 2.36 -24.25
N GLU A 116 5.75 3.11 -23.59
CA GLU A 116 6.29 4.37 -24.10
C GLU A 116 7.02 4.14 -25.43
N TYR A 117 7.90 3.14 -25.49
CA TYR A 117 8.60 2.78 -26.72
C TYR A 117 7.63 2.46 -27.88
N VAL A 118 6.55 1.73 -27.59
CA VAL A 118 5.52 1.39 -28.58
C VAL A 118 4.71 2.63 -29.04
N GLN A 119 4.52 3.61 -28.16
CA GLN A 119 3.90 4.89 -28.51
C GLN A 119 4.84 5.73 -29.41
N ASP A 120 6.13 5.76 -29.10
CA ASP A 120 7.15 6.51 -29.85
C ASP A 120 7.30 6.03 -31.29
N ILE A 121 7.22 4.71 -31.52
CA ILE A 121 7.22 4.13 -32.89
C ILE A 121 5.87 4.30 -33.62
N GLY A 122 4.90 4.98 -33.01
CA GLY A 122 3.62 5.35 -33.62
C GLY A 122 2.59 4.23 -33.71
N TRP A 123 2.82 3.09 -33.05
CA TRP A 123 1.88 1.96 -33.03
C TRP A 123 0.69 2.19 -32.10
N VAL A 124 0.87 2.98 -31.03
CA VAL A 124 -0.20 3.39 -30.11
C VAL A 124 -0.32 4.90 -30.13
N ARG A 125 -1.51 5.40 -30.44
CA ARG A 125 -1.77 6.85 -30.55
C ARG A 125 -2.05 7.44 -29.17
N VAL A 126 -1.28 8.44 -28.77
CA VAL A 126 -1.56 9.22 -27.56
C VAL A 126 -2.78 10.12 -27.83
N ILE A 127 -3.89 9.86 -27.14
CA ILE A 127 -5.15 10.60 -27.31
C ILE A 127 -5.22 11.79 -26.35
N LEU A 128 -4.57 11.69 -25.18
CA LEU A 128 -4.63 12.69 -24.12
C LEU A 128 -3.27 12.77 -23.42
N ALA A 129 -2.64 13.94 -23.43
CA ALA A 129 -1.43 14.22 -22.66
C ALA A 129 -1.83 15.02 -21.41
N LEU A 130 -1.56 14.46 -20.24
CA LEU A 130 -1.81 15.13 -18.96
C LEU A 130 -0.47 15.60 -18.37
N PRO A 131 -0.45 16.78 -17.71
CA PRO A 131 0.74 17.28 -17.02
C PRO A 131 1.07 16.44 -15.77
#